data_AF-A0A0T5PIM0-F1
#
_entry.id   AF-A0A0T5PIM0-F1
#
_cell.length_a   1.000
_cell.length_b   1.000
_cell.length_c   1.000
_cell.angle_alpha   90.00
_cell.angle_beta   90.00
_cell.angle_gamma   90.00
#
_symmetry.space_group_name_H-M   'P 1'
#
loop_
_entity.id
_entity.type
_entity.pdbx_description
1 polymer ?
#
loop_
_entity_poly.entity_id
_entity_poly.type
_entity_poly.pdbx_seq_one_letter_code
_entity_poly.pdbx_strand_id
1 'polypeptide(L)'
;MDISAEKLKQIRLERSLSQDLLAKQSGLSLRTIQRLEQAGGGSAESLLALSAALNISPQALRLKEHPPATGWSFQHQGIKISALILLTALLLFLISLASSGQFRIYLDIVSLVFLLLFVPTVTLLAAGKQNLKLSVRHLGALFAEPSGNLAERTRLLTLYRLQYQLCYSGALIITLLGLVSLLYFSAEFKQSVMQSGIGVLSLPWLYAALAAEILLRPLTFKLQSSIENELQSYRLQH
;
A
#
# COMPACT_ATOMS: atom_id res chain seq x y z
N MET A 1 -13.04 0.11 -33.72
CA MET A 1 -13.85 0.30 -32.49
C MET A 1 -13.94 -1.07 -31.87
N ASP A 2 -13.29 -1.24 -30.72
CA ASP A 2 -12.68 -2.53 -30.45
C ASP A 2 -13.50 -3.28 -29.39
N ILE A 3 -14.41 -4.14 -29.86
CA ILE A 3 -15.14 -5.09 -29.01
C ILE A 3 -14.18 -6.22 -28.62
N SER A 4 -14.09 -6.54 -27.34
CA SER A 4 -13.28 -7.65 -26.83
C SER A 4 -13.99 -8.99 -27.07
N ALA A 5 -13.39 -9.84 -27.91
CA ALA A 5 -13.88 -11.19 -28.18
C ALA A 5 -14.00 -12.04 -26.90
N GLU A 6 -12.97 -11.98 -26.05
CA GLU A 6 -12.89 -12.77 -24.82
C GLU A 6 -13.97 -12.37 -23.81
N LYS A 7 -14.12 -11.06 -23.55
CA LYS A 7 -15.17 -10.56 -22.65
C LYS A 7 -16.56 -10.86 -23.17
N LEU A 8 -16.79 -10.70 -24.48
CA LEU A 8 -18.08 -11.00 -25.09
C LEU A 8 -18.46 -12.47 -24.86
N LYS A 9 -17.51 -13.39 -25.11
CA LYS A 9 -17.70 -14.82 -24.89
C LYS A 9 -17.90 -15.16 -23.41
N GLN A 10 -17.13 -14.54 -22.51
CA GLN A 10 -17.25 -14.75 -21.07
C GLN A 10 -18.64 -14.35 -20.56
N ILE A 11 -19.08 -13.12 -20.84
CA ILE A 11 -20.38 -12.60 -20.39
C ILE A 11 -21.53 -13.43 -20.98
N ARG A 12 -21.39 -13.88 -22.25
CA ARG A 12 -22.37 -14.77 -22.88
C ARG A 12 -22.52 -16.08 -22.10
N LEU A 13 -21.40 -16.70 -21.70
CA LEU A 13 -21.38 -17.95 -20.95
C LEU A 13 -21.89 -17.78 -19.51
N GLU A 14 -21.50 -16.71 -18.82
CA GLU A 14 -21.99 -16.37 -17.47
C GLU A 14 -23.53 -16.24 -17.46
N ARG A 15 -24.11 -15.75 -18.55
CA ARG A 15 -25.56 -15.60 -18.72
C ARG A 15 -26.24 -16.80 -19.37
N SER A 16 -25.51 -17.90 -19.58
CA SER A 16 -26.02 -19.13 -20.22
C SER A 16 -26.67 -18.89 -21.58
N LEU A 17 -26.21 -17.89 -22.34
CA LEU A 17 -26.75 -17.56 -23.65
C LEU A 17 -26.03 -18.38 -24.73
N SER A 18 -26.77 -18.94 -25.70
CA SER A 18 -26.16 -19.48 -26.91
C SER A 18 -25.81 -18.35 -27.89
N GLN A 19 -24.92 -18.61 -28.86
CA GLN A 19 -24.59 -17.61 -29.90
C GLN A 19 -25.85 -17.21 -30.71
N ASP A 20 -26.73 -18.17 -31.01
CA ASP A 20 -28.02 -17.93 -31.67
C ASP A 20 -28.95 -17.05 -30.85
N LEU A 21 -29.00 -17.28 -29.53
CA LEU A 21 -29.87 -16.53 -28.65
C LEU A 21 -29.37 -15.10 -28.43
N LEU A 22 -28.05 -14.92 -28.31
CA LEU A 22 -27.43 -13.59 -28.29
C LEU A 22 -27.63 -12.84 -29.62
N ALA A 23 -27.52 -13.53 -30.76
CA ALA A 23 -27.80 -12.96 -32.08
C ALA A 23 -29.24 -12.42 -32.15
N LYS A 24 -30.22 -13.21 -31.72
CA LYS A 24 -31.63 -12.79 -31.65
C LYS A 24 -31.85 -11.59 -30.73
N GLN A 25 -31.25 -11.60 -29.53
CA GLN A 25 -31.42 -10.53 -28.55
C GLN A 25 -30.77 -9.21 -28.97
N SER A 26 -29.64 -9.27 -29.65
CA SER A 26 -28.92 -8.09 -30.14
C SER A 26 -29.37 -7.61 -31.51
N GLY A 27 -30.23 -8.35 -32.22
CA GLY A 27 -30.60 -8.04 -33.60
C GLY A 27 -29.43 -8.17 -34.59
N LEU A 28 -28.32 -8.81 -34.20
CA LEU A 28 -27.16 -9.08 -35.05
C LEU A 28 -27.27 -10.47 -35.67
N SER A 29 -26.64 -10.69 -36.83
CA SER A 29 -26.59 -12.02 -37.42
C SER A 29 -25.71 -12.98 -36.59
N LEU A 30 -26.02 -14.28 -36.60
CA LEU A 30 -25.19 -15.31 -35.98
C LEU A 30 -23.73 -15.23 -36.45
N ARG A 31 -23.51 -14.98 -37.76
CA ARG A 31 -22.18 -14.80 -38.35
C ARG A 31 -21.46 -13.58 -37.77
N THR A 32 -22.19 -12.51 -37.46
CA THR A 32 -21.64 -11.33 -36.78
C THR A 32 -21.19 -11.71 -35.38
N ILE A 33 -22.04 -12.36 -34.58
CA ILE A 33 -21.68 -12.81 -33.22
C ILE A 33 -20.45 -13.72 -33.24
N GLN A 34 -20.42 -14.71 -34.13
CA GLN A 34 -19.28 -15.61 -34.28
C GLN A 34 -17.99 -14.87 -34.64
N ARG A 35 -18.05 -13.94 -35.59
CA ARG A 35 -16.90 -13.11 -35.97
C ARG A 35 -16.44 -12.24 -34.80
N LEU A 36 -17.36 -11.65 -34.05
CA LEU A 36 -17.07 -10.83 -32.88
C LEU A 36 -16.42 -11.66 -31.75
N GLU A 37 -16.85 -12.90 -31.53
CA GLU A 37 -16.26 -13.82 -30.55
C GLU A 37 -14.94 -14.47 -31.01
N GLN A 38 -14.63 -14.48 -32.31
CA GLN A 38 -13.39 -15.05 -32.84
C GLN A 38 -12.30 -14.00 -33.08
N ALA A 39 -12.64 -12.88 -33.72
CA ALA A 39 -11.68 -11.88 -34.18
C ALA A 39 -11.74 -10.58 -33.36
N GLY A 40 -12.79 -10.37 -32.56
CA GLY A 40 -13.04 -9.09 -31.91
C GLY A 40 -13.32 -7.96 -32.92
N GLY A 41 -13.22 -6.72 -32.45
CA GLY A 41 -13.53 -5.53 -33.27
C GLY A 41 -15.03 -5.40 -33.54
N GLY A 42 -15.48 -4.33 -34.19
CA GLY A 42 -16.90 -4.14 -34.53
C GLY A 42 -17.27 -2.68 -34.80
N SER A 43 -18.50 -2.45 -35.29
CA SER A 43 -19.03 -1.10 -35.42
C SER A 43 -19.53 -0.56 -34.08
N ALA A 44 -19.66 0.76 -33.97
CA ALA A 44 -20.31 1.41 -32.81
C ALA A 44 -21.73 0.86 -32.58
N GLU A 45 -22.46 0.61 -33.67
CA GLU A 45 -23.81 0.03 -33.64
C GLU A 45 -23.80 -1.38 -33.08
N SER A 46 -22.84 -2.23 -33.49
CA SER A 46 -22.70 -3.59 -32.95
C SER A 46 -22.40 -3.55 -31.45
N LEU A 47 -21.56 -2.60 -31.01
CA LEU A 47 -21.24 -2.41 -29.60
C LEU A 47 -22.49 -1.99 -28.80
N LEU A 48 -23.27 -1.02 -29.32
CA LEU A 48 -24.49 -0.55 -28.68
C LEU A 48 -25.55 -1.66 -28.61
N ALA A 49 -25.79 -2.37 -29.72
CA ALA A 49 -26.73 -3.47 -29.81
C ALA A 49 -26.39 -4.61 -28.82
N LEU A 50 -25.12 -5.00 -28.74
CA LEU A 50 -24.65 -6.00 -27.77
C LEU A 50 -24.76 -5.49 -26.34
N SER A 51 -24.40 -4.23 -26.07
CA SER A 51 -24.49 -3.65 -24.74
C SER A 51 -25.93 -3.57 -24.24
N ALA A 52 -26.88 -3.27 -25.12
CA ALA A 52 -28.31 -3.26 -24.82
C ALA A 52 -28.85 -4.68 -24.58
N ALA A 53 -28.53 -5.65 -25.46
CA ALA A 53 -28.95 -7.04 -25.29
C ALA A 53 -28.41 -7.68 -24.00
N LEU A 54 -27.18 -7.30 -23.64
CA LEU A 54 -26.52 -7.76 -22.43
C LEU A 54 -26.77 -6.82 -21.24
N ASN A 55 -27.61 -5.79 -21.30
CA ASN A 55 -27.84 -4.85 -20.19
C ASN A 55 -26.54 -4.43 -19.46
N ILE A 56 -25.51 -4.04 -20.22
CA ILE A 56 -24.22 -3.59 -19.71
C ILE A 56 -23.83 -2.27 -20.38
N SER A 57 -22.91 -1.52 -19.78
CA SER A 57 -22.40 -0.31 -20.42
C SER A 57 -21.55 -0.67 -21.66
N PRO A 58 -21.56 0.14 -22.74
CA PRO A 58 -20.69 -0.08 -23.91
C PRO A 58 -19.20 -0.15 -23.55
N GLN A 59 -18.78 0.50 -22.47
CA GLN A 59 -17.41 0.48 -21.97
C GLN A 59 -17.00 -0.90 -21.43
N ALA A 60 -17.95 -1.71 -20.94
CA ALA A 60 -17.66 -3.04 -20.41
C ALA A 60 -17.17 -4.00 -21.51
N LEU A 61 -17.76 -3.92 -22.71
CA LEU A 61 -17.43 -4.75 -23.89
C LEU A 61 -16.23 -4.26 -24.68
N ARG A 62 -15.80 -3.01 -24.49
CA ARG A 62 -14.59 -2.51 -25.13
C ARG A 62 -13.39 -3.30 -24.64
N LEU A 63 -12.46 -3.56 -25.56
CA LEU A 63 -11.06 -3.76 -25.21
C LEU A 63 -10.70 -2.58 -24.31
N LYS A 64 -10.51 -2.85 -23.01
CA LYS A 64 -9.64 -1.95 -22.26
C LYS A 64 -8.36 -2.02 -23.06
N GLU A 65 -7.81 -0.88 -23.46
CA GLU A 65 -6.38 -0.77 -23.57
C GLU A 65 -5.86 -1.24 -22.21
N HIS A 66 -5.55 -2.53 -22.12
CA HIS A 66 -4.58 -2.97 -21.16
C HIS A 66 -3.33 -2.23 -21.62
N PRO A 67 -2.77 -1.29 -20.83
CA PRO A 67 -1.37 -0.97 -21.05
C PRO A 67 -0.66 -2.32 -21.08
N PRO A 68 0.16 -2.57 -22.10
CA PRO A 68 0.54 -3.91 -22.49
C PRO A 68 1.03 -4.68 -21.27
N ALA A 69 0.58 -5.94 -21.14
CA ALA A 69 1.13 -6.90 -20.20
C ALA A 69 2.55 -7.27 -20.67
N THR A 70 3.46 -6.31 -20.60
CA THR A 70 4.88 -6.44 -20.88
C THR A 70 5.61 -5.44 -19.99
N GLY A 71 6.38 -5.97 -19.05
CA GLY A 71 7.40 -5.21 -18.34
C GLY A 71 6.88 -4.44 -17.15
N TRP A 72 7.23 -4.93 -15.96
CA TRP A 72 7.80 -4.10 -14.91
C TRP A 72 7.92 -2.59 -15.25
N SER A 73 6.91 -1.78 -14.91
CA SER A 73 6.88 -0.37 -15.31
C SER A 73 7.67 0.50 -14.33
N PHE A 74 8.96 0.61 -14.59
CA PHE A 74 9.87 1.52 -13.89
C PHE A 74 9.35 2.97 -13.80
N GLN A 75 8.42 3.37 -14.65
CA GLN A 75 7.92 4.75 -14.71
C GLN A 75 7.07 5.16 -13.49
N HIS A 76 6.19 4.28 -12.97
CA HIS A 76 5.37 4.61 -11.78
C HIS A 76 6.06 4.24 -10.45
N GLN A 77 6.91 3.20 -10.44
CA GLN A 77 7.76 2.90 -9.29
C GLN A 77 8.88 3.94 -9.14
N GLY A 78 9.40 4.47 -10.24
CA GLY A 78 10.45 5.50 -10.28
C GLY A 78 10.04 6.79 -9.59
N ILE A 79 8.77 7.23 -9.71
CA ILE A 79 8.26 8.42 -9.01
C ILE A 79 8.20 8.20 -7.48
N LYS A 80 7.76 7.02 -7.04
CA LYS A 80 7.70 6.69 -5.61
C LYS A 80 9.10 6.59 -5.01
N ILE A 81 10.03 5.97 -5.74
CA ILE A 81 11.44 5.85 -5.34
C ILE A 81 12.11 7.23 -5.35
N SER A 82 11.88 8.07 -6.36
CA SER A 82 12.46 9.41 -6.42
C SER A 82 11.94 10.32 -5.30
N ALA A 83 10.65 10.23 -4.95
CA ALA A 83 10.09 10.93 -3.80
C ALA A 83 10.73 10.48 -2.48
N LEU A 84 10.98 9.17 -2.30
CA LEU A 84 11.67 8.64 -1.13
C LEU A 84 13.13 9.11 -1.06
N ILE A 85 13.85 9.11 -2.20
CA ILE A 85 15.22 9.62 -2.29
C ILE A 85 15.26 11.11 -1.96
N LEU A 86 14.36 11.91 -2.51
CA LEU A 86 14.26 13.35 -2.24
C LEU A 86 14.00 13.62 -0.75
N LEU A 87 13.05 12.89 -0.14
CA LEU A 87 12.75 13.01 1.28
C LEU A 87 13.97 12.64 2.14
N THR A 88 14.65 11.54 1.80
CA THR A 88 15.85 11.10 2.52
C THR A 88 16.99 12.12 2.37
N ALA A 89 17.20 12.67 1.18
CA ALA A 89 18.20 13.69 0.91
C ALA A 89 17.90 14.99 1.68
N LEU A 90 16.63 15.40 1.73
CA LEU A 90 16.19 16.57 2.51
C LEU A 90 16.47 16.35 4.00
N LEU A 91 16.13 15.18 4.55
CA LEU A 91 16.40 14.86 5.96
C LEU A 91 17.90 14.88 6.27
N LEU A 92 18.73 14.26 5.43
CA LEU A 92 20.18 14.27 5.59
C LEU A 92 20.77 15.69 5.48
N PHE A 93 20.25 16.50 4.57
CA PHE A 93 20.64 17.91 4.44
C PHE A 93 20.31 18.71 5.71
N LEU A 94 19.09 18.56 6.25
CA LEU A 94 18.69 19.23 7.49
C LEU A 94 19.52 18.76 8.69
N ILE A 95 19.77 17.46 8.80
CA ILE A 95 20.64 16.88 9.83
C ILE A 95 22.05 17.48 9.75
N SER A 96 22.62 17.54 8.55
CA SER A 96 23.96 18.10 8.31
C SER A 96 24.00 19.59 8.66
N LEU A 97 22.98 20.36 8.30
CA LEU A 97 22.90 21.78 8.60
C LEU A 97 22.77 22.04 10.11
N ALA A 98 21.91 21.28 10.79
CA ALA A 98 21.65 21.44 12.22
C ALA A 98 22.82 21.03 13.13
N SER A 99 23.70 20.13 12.65
CA SER A 99 24.81 19.58 13.45
C SER A 99 26.20 19.97 12.94
N SER A 100 26.28 20.93 12.01
CA SER A 100 27.55 21.28 11.35
C SER A 100 28.27 20.05 10.77
N GLY A 101 27.51 19.10 10.21
CA GLY A 101 28.00 17.85 9.63
C GLY A 101 28.26 16.70 10.63
N GLN A 102 27.95 16.87 11.92
CA GLN A 102 28.19 15.84 12.93
C GLN A 102 27.02 14.86 13.09
N PHE A 103 26.95 13.87 12.20
CA PHE A 103 25.89 12.84 12.21
C PHE A 103 25.86 11.97 13.48
N ARG A 104 26.97 11.86 14.21
CA ARG A 104 27.06 11.03 15.43
C ARG A 104 26.09 11.47 16.53
N ILE A 105 25.70 12.74 16.55
CA ILE A 105 24.74 13.30 17.53
C ILE A 105 23.36 12.64 17.40
N TYR A 106 23.02 12.15 16.19
CA TYR A 106 21.74 11.51 15.91
C TYR A 106 21.79 9.99 16.03
N LEU A 107 22.89 9.40 16.50
CA LEU A 107 23.06 7.95 16.60
C LEU A 107 23.20 7.52 18.06
N ASP A 108 22.06 7.24 18.70
CA ASP A 108 22.01 6.54 19.98
C ASP A 108 21.67 5.06 19.77
N ILE A 109 22.67 4.20 19.93
CA ILE A 109 22.56 2.76 19.67
C ILE A 109 21.53 2.11 20.59
N VAL A 110 21.44 2.55 21.85
CA VAL A 110 20.52 1.97 22.84
C VAL A 110 19.07 2.18 22.40
N SER A 111 18.71 3.42 22.04
CA SER A 111 17.37 3.74 21.56
C SER A 111 17.03 3.07 20.23
N LEU A 112 18.00 2.97 19.32
CA LEU A 112 17.82 2.25 18.05
C LEU A 112 17.52 0.77 18.28
N VAL A 113 18.35 0.09 19.08
CA VAL A 113 18.16 -1.34 19.40
C VAL A 113 16.85 -1.56 20.14
N PHE A 114 16.53 -0.70 21.11
CA PHE A 114 15.26 -0.80 21.84
C PHE A 114 14.07 -0.71 20.89
N LEU A 115 13.97 0.32 20.04
CA LEU A 115 12.84 0.47 19.13
C LEU A 115 12.77 -0.67 18.09
N LEU A 116 13.92 -1.09 17.57
CA LEU A 116 14.03 -2.19 16.60
C LEU A 116 13.52 -3.51 17.18
N LEU A 117 13.75 -3.77 18.47
CA LEU A 117 13.28 -4.99 19.15
C LEU A 117 11.88 -4.85 19.73
N PHE A 118 11.50 -3.67 20.20
CA PHE A 118 10.23 -3.42 20.88
C PHE A 118 9.03 -3.72 19.97
N VAL A 119 9.01 -3.13 18.77
CA VAL A 119 7.89 -3.28 17.82
C VAL A 119 7.64 -4.74 17.44
N PRO A 120 8.62 -5.53 16.96
CA PRO A 120 8.38 -6.93 16.62
C PRO A 120 8.08 -7.80 17.84
N THR A 121 8.65 -7.50 19.02
CA THR A 121 8.37 -8.26 20.25
C THR A 121 6.93 -8.06 20.72
N VAL A 122 6.46 -6.82 20.79
CA VAL A 122 5.07 -6.55 21.18
C VAL A 122 4.09 -7.03 20.10
N THR A 123 4.45 -6.92 18.82
CA THR A 123 3.65 -7.51 17.73
C THR A 123 3.55 -9.04 17.87
N LEU A 124 4.66 -9.71 18.23
CA LEU A 124 4.68 -11.15 18.46
C LEU A 124 3.75 -11.54 19.62
N LEU A 125 3.73 -10.75 20.69
CA LEU A 125 2.87 -10.98 21.85
C LEU A 125 1.38 -10.72 21.51
N ALA A 126 1.08 -9.64 20.81
CA ALA A 126 -0.30 -9.23 20.51
C ALA A 126 -0.94 -10.03 19.38
N ALA A 127 -0.17 -10.38 18.35
CA ALA A 127 -0.69 -11.00 17.13
C ALA A 127 -0.11 -12.39 16.84
N GLY A 128 0.94 -12.82 17.53
CA GLY A 128 1.54 -14.14 17.32
C GLY A 128 2.48 -14.22 16.10
N LYS A 129 3.23 -15.33 16.05
CA LYS A 129 4.36 -15.54 15.12
C LYS A 129 3.96 -15.51 13.64
N GLN A 130 2.80 -16.08 13.30
CA GLN A 130 2.34 -16.15 11.91
C GLN A 130 2.03 -14.75 11.36
N ASN A 131 1.41 -13.91 12.17
CA ASN A 131 1.08 -12.52 11.83
C ASN A 131 2.32 -11.65 11.65
N LEU A 132 3.30 -11.78 12.54
CA LEU A 132 4.56 -11.06 12.40
C LEU A 132 5.29 -11.46 11.10
N LYS A 133 5.35 -12.76 10.79
CA LYS A 133 5.94 -13.22 9.52
C LYS A 133 5.17 -12.66 8.31
N LEU A 134 3.85 -12.62 8.39
CA LEU A 134 3.00 -12.07 7.33
C LEU A 134 3.30 -10.57 7.10
N SER A 135 3.39 -9.77 8.17
CA SER A 135 3.70 -8.34 8.06
C SER A 135 5.11 -8.10 7.52
N VAL A 136 6.11 -8.92 7.88
CA VAL A 136 7.47 -8.78 7.35
C VAL A 136 7.51 -9.12 5.85
N ARG A 137 6.85 -10.20 5.43
CA ARG A 137 6.79 -10.60 4.00
C ARG A 137 6.15 -9.54 3.10
N HIS A 138 5.15 -8.82 3.61
CA HIS A 138 4.40 -7.83 2.83
C HIS A 138 4.93 -6.40 2.97
N LEU A 139 6.07 -6.17 3.63
CA LEU A 139 6.70 -4.84 3.68
C LEU A 139 7.01 -4.29 2.26
N GLY A 140 7.30 -5.18 1.30
CA GLY A 140 7.53 -4.81 -0.11
C GLY A 140 6.33 -4.14 -0.80
N ALA A 141 5.12 -4.22 -0.23
CA ALA A 141 3.94 -3.49 -0.70
C ALA A 141 4.12 -1.96 -0.60
N LEU A 142 5.17 -1.47 0.05
CA LEU A 142 5.57 -0.07 -0.04
C LEU A 142 5.86 0.36 -1.49
N PHE A 143 6.39 -0.54 -2.32
CA PHE A 143 6.78 -0.26 -3.70
C PHE A 143 5.89 -0.94 -4.76
N ALA A 144 5.21 -2.02 -4.39
CA ALA A 144 4.26 -2.73 -5.25
C ALA A 144 2.79 -2.41 -4.88
N GLU A 145 1.86 -2.93 -5.67
CA GLU A 145 0.44 -2.96 -5.28
C GLU A 145 0.21 -4.05 -4.21
N PRO A 146 -0.69 -3.83 -3.23
CA PRO A 146 -0.96 -4.81 -2.19
C PRO A 146 -1.54 -6.09 -2.80
N SER A 147 -0.83 -7.20 -2.64
CA SER A 147 -1.28 -8.54 -3.05
C SER A 147 -2.04 -9.25 -1.93
N GLY A 148 -2.76 -10.31 -2.30
CA GLY A 148 -3.51 -11.15 -1.36
C GLY A 148 -5.01 -10.86 -1.37
N ASN A 149 -5.78 -11.75 -0.74
CA ASN A 149 -7.24 -11.65 -0.70
C ASN A 149 -7.69 -10.53 0.24
N LEU A 150 -8.95 -10.08 0.12
CA LEU A 150 -9.53 -9.02 0.96
C LEU A 150 -9.31 -9.23 2.47
N ALA A 151 -9.50 -10.47 2.95
CA ALA A 151 -9.29 -10.82 4.36
C ALA A 151 -7.82 -10.65 4.80
N GLU A 152 -6.86 -11.03 3.95
CA GLU A 152 -5.42 -10.88 4.25
C GLU A 152 -5.02 -9.41 4.26
N ARG A 153 -5.47 -8.61 3.28
CA ARG A 153 -5.21 -7.17 3.24
C ARG A 153 -5.79 -6.45 4.45
N THR A 154 -7.00 -6.80 4.86
CA THR A 154 -7.63 -6.25 6.07
C THR A 154 -6.83 -6.61 7.33
N ARG A 155 -6.39 -7.86 7.44
CA ARG A 155 -5.54 -8.32 8.55
C ARG A 155 -4.19 -7.59 8.57
N LEU A 156 -3.56 -7.40 7.42
CA LEU A 156 -2.32 -6.63 7.29
C LEU A 156 -2.53 -5.16 7.70
N LEU A 157 -3.63 -4.53 7.28
CA LEU A 157 -3.95 -3.15 7.67
C LEU A 157 -4.01 -3.00 9.20
N THR A 158 -4.68 -3.93 9.88
CA THR A 158 -4.74 -3.93 11.35
C THR A 158 -3.37 -4.11 11.98
N LEU A 159 -2.53 -5.01 11.45
CA LEU A 159 -1.17 -5.23 11.94
C LEU A 159 -0.28 -3.99 11.79
N TYR A 160 -0.31 -3.33 10.63
CA TYR A 160 0.52 -2.15 10.41
C TYR A 160 0.03 -0.93 11.20
N ARG A 161 -1.28 -0.80 11.45
CA ARG A 161 -1.80 0.22 12.38
C ARG A 161 -1.34 -0.03 13.81
N LEU A 162 -1.32 -1.29 14.27
CA LEU A 162 -0.74 -1.65 15.56
C LEU A 162 0.74 -1.29 15.61
N GLN A 163 1.53 -1.69 14.61
CA GLN A 163 2.97 -1.39 14.56
C GLN A 163 3.25 0.12 14.52
N TYR A 164 2.42 0.89 13.81
CA TYR A 164 2.49 2.35 13.77
C TYR A 164 2.33 2.96 15.17
N GLN A 165 1.34 2.50 15.93
CA GLN A 165 1.13 2.95 17.32
C GLN A 165 2.28 2.50 18.23
N LEU A 166 2.81 1.29 18.02
CA LEU A 166 3.92 0.76 18.81
C LEU A 166 5.23 1.54 18.59
N CYS A 167 5.48 2.12 17.42
CA CYS A 167 6.64 2.99 17.20
C CYS A 167 6.64 4.18 18.18
N TYR A 168 5.52 4.91 18.27
CA TYR A 168 5.40 6.05 19.18
C TYR A 168 5.30 5.63 20.64
N SER A 169 4.65 4.49 20.93
CA SER A 169 4.57 3.95 22.29
C SER A 169 5.96 3.56 22.79
N GLY A 170 6.79 2.95 21.95
CA GLY A 170 8.18 2.64 22.27
C GLY A 170 8.99 3.89 22.57
N ALA A 171 8.89 4.93 21.73
CA ALA A 171 9.56 6.21 21.95
C ALA A 171 9.15 6.85 23.28
N LEU A 172 7.86 6.84 23.59
CA LEU A 172 7.34 7.32 24.87
C LEU A 172 7.97 6.56 26.05
N ILE A 173 7.97 5.22 26.01
CA ILE A 173 8.50 4.39 27.11
C ILE A 173 9.97 4.69 27.37
N ILE A 174 10.81 4.65 26.34
CA ILE A 174 12.26 4.87 26.53
C ILE A 174 12.58 6.31 26.93
N THR A 175 11.85 7.30 26.39
CA THR A 175 11.99 8.70 26.83
C THR A 175 11.58 8.85 28.30
N LEU A 176 10.49 8.22 28.75
CA LEU A 176 10.08 8.27 30.16
C LEU A 176 11.12 7.61 31.08
N LEU A 177 11.66 6.44 30.71
CA LEU A 177 12.72 5.77 31.47
C LEU A 177 13.98 6.64 31.57
N GLY A 178 14.39 7.26 30.46
CA GLY A 178 15.53 8.16 30.44
C GLY A 178 15.27 9.44 31.24
N LEU A 179 14.04 9.98 31.19
CA LEU A 179 13.65 11.16 31.97
C LEU A 179 13.65 10.89 33.48
N VAL A 180 13.12 9.74 33.91
CA VAL A 180 13.21 9.30 35.32
C VAL A 180 14.66 9.22 35.76
N SER A 181 15.53 8.63 34.93
CA SER A 181 16.96 8.53 35.23
C SER A 181 17.64 9.90 35.31
N LEU A 182 17.33 10.81 34.37
CA LEU A 182 17.90 12.16 34.32
C LEU A 182 17.50 12.98 35.55
N LEU A 183 16.23 12.91 35.95
CA LEU A 183 15.71 13.65 37.12
C LEU A 183 16.22 13.06 38.44
N TYR A 184 16.35 11.74 38.53
CA TYR A 184 16.84 11.09 39.76
C TYR A 184 18.30 11.47 40.06
N PHE A 185 19.15 11.47 39.04
CA PHE A 185 20.58 11.80 39.17
C PHE A 185 20.91 13.28 38.90
N SER A 186 19.90 14.17 38.83
CA SER A 186 20.08 15.56 38.38
C SER A 186 21.06 16.37 39.25
N ALA A 187 21.15 16.07 40.55
CA ALA A 187 22.05 16.74 41.48
C ALA A 187 23.53 16.33 41.29
N GLU A 188 23.77 15.15 40.73
CA GLU A 188 25.11 14.59 40.52
C GLU A 188 25.70 15.00 39.16
N PHE A 189 24.84 15.36 38.21
CA PHE A 189 25.26 15.72 36.86
C PHE A 189 25.74 17.16 36.73
N LYS A 190 26.86 17.34 36.01
CA LYS A 190 27.24 18.65 35.48
C LYS A 190 26.17 19.13 34.49
N GLN A 191 25.97 20.45 34.43
CA GLN A 191 24.96 21.07 33.57
C GLN A 191 25.10 20.69 32.09
N SER A 192 26.33 20.50 31.60
CA SER A 192 26.60 20.03 30.23
C SER A 192 26.07 18.62 29.97
N VAL A 193 26.24 17.70 30.92
CA VAL A 193 25.73 16.32 30.84
C VAL A 193 24.20 16.32 30.84
N MET A 194 23.60 17.18 31.66
CA MET A 194 22.14 17.32 31.72
C MET A 194 21.55 17.82 30.39
N GLN A 195 22.19 18.80 29.75
CA GLN A 195 21.79 19.29 28.42
C GLN A 195 21.93 18.22 27.33
N SER A 196 23.05 17.47 27.33
CA SER A 196 23.23 16.35 26.40
C SER A 196 22.19 15.25 26.62
N GLY A 197 21.86 14.95 27.87
CA GLY A 197 20.83 13.97 28.23
C GLY A 197 19.45 14.34 27.66
N ILE A 198 19.04 15.61 27.78
CA ILE A 198 17.80 16.11 27.18
C ILE A 198 17.81 15.94 25.65
N GLY A 199 18.94 16.20 25.00
CA GLY A 199 19.12 15.95 23.57
C GLY A 199 18.87 14.48 23.19
N VAL A 200 19.46 13.54 23.95
CA VAL A 200 19.29 12.09 23.72
C VAL A 200 17.82 11.67 23.87
N LEU A 201 17.07 12.24 24.83
CA LEU A 201 15.65 11.92 25.04
C LEU A 201 14.74 12.27 23.85
N SER A 202 15.19 13.15 22.95
CA SER A 202 14.46 13.50 21.72
C SER A 202 14.69 12.52 20.57
N LEU A 203 15.80 11.77 20.58
CA LEU A 203 16.17 10.87 19.48
C LEU A 203 15.18 9.71 19.27
N PRO A 204 14.63 9.04 20.32
CA PRO A 204 13.61 8.02 20.14
C PRO A 204 12.40 8.49 19.33
N TRP A 205 11.98 9.76 19.51
CA TRP A 205 10.87 10.36 18.78
C TRP A 205 11.20 10.58 17.31
N LEU A 206 12.42 11.01 17.01
CA LEU A 206 12.90 11.11 15.64
C LEU A 206 12.90 9.73 14.97
N TYR A 207 13.43 8.70 15.62
CA TYR A 207 13.45 7.34 15.08
C TYR A 207 12.05 6.78 14.86
N ALA A 208 11.15 6.97 15.83
CA ALA A 208 9.75 6.56 15.71
C ALA A 208 9.05 7.29 14.57
N ALA A 209 9.26 8.60 14.42
CA ALA A 209 8.68 9.37 13.31
C ALA A 209 9.19 8.88 11.95
N LEU A 210 10.50 8.65 11.81
CA LEU A 210 11.07 8.11 10.56
C LEU A 210 10.46 6.74 10.22
N ALA A 211 10.39 5.82 11.18
CA ALA A 211 9.81 4.50 10.95
C ALA A 211 8.29 4.57 10.66
N ALA A 212 7.55 5.33 11.46
CA ALA A 212 6.09 5.39 11.38
C ALA A 212 5.60 6.14 10.14
N GLU A 213 6.17 7.31 9.85
CA GLU A 213 5.68 8.19 8.78
C GLU A 213 6.23 7.82 7.40
N ILE A 214 7.47 7.31 7.32
CA ILE A 214 8.09 6.97 6.02
C ILE A 214 7.74 5.54 5.60
N LEU A 215 7.64 4.59 6.54
CA LEU A 215 7.43 3.17 6.21
C LEU A 215 5.98 2.74 6.43
N LEU A 216 5.44 2.93 7.64
CA LEU A 216 4.17 2.30 8.02
C LEU A 216 2.95 3.07 7.50
N ARG A 217 2.94 4.39 7.61
CA ARG A 217 1.80 5.23 7.22
C ARG A 217 1.45 5.12 5.72
N PRO A 218 2.41 5.21 4.78
CA PRO A 218 2.10 5.05 3.36
C PRO A 218 1.54 3.67 3.05
N LEU A 219 2.02 2.65 3.77
CA LEU A 219 1.59 1.27 3.59
C LEU A 219 0.17 1.03 4.12
N THR A 220 -0.18 1.61 5.27
CA THR A 220 -1.56 1.59 5.78
C THR A 220 -2.52 2.31 4.83
N PHE A 221 -2.13 3.45 4.28
CA PHE A 221 -2.95 4.20 3.32
C PHE A 221 -3.23 3.39 2.05
N LYS A 222 -2.19 2.76 1.47
CA LYS A 222 -2.34 1.91 0.29
C LYS A 222 -3.27 0.71 0.55
N LEU A 223 -3.08 0.02 1.66
CA LEU A 223 -3.93 -1.13 2.02
C LEU A 223 -5.37 -0.70 2.19
N GLN A 224 -5.62 0.41 2.90
CA GLN A 224 -6.95 0.95 3.08
C GLN A 224 -7.61 1.31 1.75
N SER A 225 -6.92 2.07 0.88
CA SER A 225 -7.45 2.43 -0.43
C SER A 225 -7.72 1.21 -1.31
N SER A 226 -6.83 0.22 -1.30
CA SER A 226 -7.00 -1.04 -2.03
C SER A 226 -8.24 -1.82 -1.58
N ILE A 227 -8.50 -1.87 -0.27
CA ILE A 227 -9.68 -2.51 0.32
C ILE A 227 -10.95 -1.74 -0.04
N GLU A 228 -10.94 -0.41 0.10
CA GLU A 228 -12.10 0.45 -0.21
C GLU A 228 -12.51 0.34 -1.68
N ASN A 229 -11.55 0.33 -2.60
CA ASN A 229 -11.82 0.18 -4.04
C ASN A 229 -12.47 -1.16 -4.38
N GLU A 230 -12.04 -2.25 -3.74
CA GLU A 230 -12.63 -3.58 -3.94
C GLU A 230 -14.03 -3.67 -3.30
N LEU A 231 -14.24 -3.07 -2.14
CA LEU A 231 -15.58 -3.02 -1.53
C LEU A 231 -16.56 -2.19 -2.38
N GLN A 232 -16.09 -1.11 -2.99
CA GLN A 232 -16.91 -0.31 -3.91
C GLN A 232 -17.27 -1.08 -5.17
N SER A 233 -16.35 -1.88 -5.74
CA SER A 233 -16.67 -2.68 -6.93
C SER A 233 -17.74 -3.74 -6.64
N TYR A 234 -17.75 -4.35 -5.44
CA TYR A 234 -18.82 -5.26 -5.03
C TYR A 234 -20.17 -4.56 -4.87
N ARG A 235 -20.20 -3.33 -4.33
CA ARG A 235 -21.44 -2.56 -4.15
C ARG A 235 -22.08 -2.12 -5.47
N LEU A 236 -21.29 -1.98 -6.54
CA LEU A 236 -21.81 -1.61 -7.86
C LEU A 236 -22.32 -2.82 -8.66
N GLN A 237 -22.10 -4.04 -8.17
CA GLN A 237 -22.52 -5.29 -8.80
C GLN A 237 -23.82 -5.87 -8.20
N HIS A 238 -24.30 -5.31 -7.09
CA HIS A 238 -25.52 -5.70 -6.38
C HIS A 238 -26.47 -4.51 -6.27
#